data_AF-A0A2N3BVK5-F1
#
_entry.id   AF-A0A2N3BVK5-F1
#
_cell.length_a   1.000
_cell.length_b   1.000
_cell.length_c   1.000
_cell.angle_alpha   90.00
_cell.angle_beta   90.00
_cell.angle_gamma   90.00
#
_symmetry.space_group_name_H-M   'P 1'
#
loop_
_entity.id
_entity.type
_entity.pdbx_description
1 polymer ?
#
loop_
_entity_poly.entity_id
_entity_poly.type
_entity_poly.pdbx_seq_one_letter_code
_entity_poly.pdbx_strand_id
1 'polypeptide(L)'
;MPISTPQICSTDRESQIKPHGNPESERLQHALKRRPADLPPTVTLAASMVVGAAMMLPVAILTLPTAHLVASPGVLGALAYIVIFPSVLAFWLWGYGVARLGPERAGQFVHLMPVFGPALAMAILGERVAAAQMIGAVVIFAGIALVLRGNGA
;
A
#
# COMPACT_ATOMS: atom_id res chain seq x y z
N MET A 1 50.15 -41.17 -23.62
CA MET A 1 48.88 -41.38 -24.34
C MET A 1 47.72 -41.04 -23.39
N PRO A 2 46.69 -40.33 -23.89
CA PRO A 2 45.86 -39.42 -23.09
C PRO A 2 44.47 -40.02 -22.80
N ILE A 3 43.84 -39.61 -21.70
CA ILE A 3 42.37 -39.63 -21.60
C ILE A 3 41.95 -38.30 -20.98
N SER A 4 41.83 -37.29 -21.84
CA SER A 4 41.16 -36.03 -21.54
C SER A 4 39.66 -36.27 -21.59
N THR A 5 38.99 -36.21 -20.45
CA THR A 5 37.53 -36.18 -20.38
C THR A 5 37.05 -34.81 -20.88
N PRO A 6 36.15 -34.73 -21.87
CA PRO A 6 35.65 -33.45 -22.36
C PRO A 6 34.69 -32.84 -21.34
N GLN A 7 35.03 -31.63 -20.86
CA GLN A 7 34.14 -30.74 -20.13
C GLN A 7 33.04 -30.24 -21.08
N ILE A 8 31.94 -30.98 -21.16
CA ILE A 8 30.74 -30.59 -21.89
C ILE A 8 30.01 -29.54 -21.06
N CYS A 9 30.39 -28.28 -21.31
CA CYS A 9 29.52 -27.11 -21.44
C CYS A 9 28.14 -27.17 -20.75
N SER A 10 28.08 -26.92 -19.44
CA SER A 10 26.83 -26.60 -18.73
C SER A 10 26.58 -25.09 -18.64
N THR A 11 27.56 -24.25 -18.99
CA THR A 11 27.51 -22.79 -18.84
C THR A 11 26.83 -22.07 -20.01
N ASP A 12 26.39 -22.77 -21.07
CA ASP A 12 25.71 -22.11 -22.20
C ASP A 12 24.18 -22.09 -22.09
N ARG A 13 23.57 -22.87 -21.18
CA ARG A 13 22.10 -22.98 -21.11
C ARG A 13 21.45 -21.79 -20.40
N GLU A 14 22.18 -21.08 -19.55
CA GLU A 14 21.70 -19.85 -18.90
C GLU A 14 21.80 -18.60 -19.79
N SER A 15 22.69 -18.60 -20.80
CA SER A 15 22.85 -17.46 -21.72
C SER A 15 21.72 -17.36 -22.76
N GLN A 16 21.02 -18.47 -23.00
CA GLN A 16 19.99 -18.61 -24.04
C GLN A 16 18.57 -18.20 -23.59
N ILE A 17 18.34 -17.92 -22.30
CA ILE A 17 17.09 -17.30 -21.82
C ILE A 17 17.29 -15.79 -21.73
N LYS A 18 17.84 -15.19 -22.79
CA LYS A 18 17.75 -13.76 -22.99
C LYS A 18 16.43 -13.54 -23.72
N PRO A 19 15.42 -12.90 -23.10
CA PRO A 19 14.15 -12.68 -23.77
C PRO A 19 14.43 -11.89 -25.05
N HIS A 20 14.20 -12.51 -26.21
CA HIS A 20 14.13 -11.80 -27.46
C HIS A 20 13.06 -10.73 -27.27
N GLY A 21 13.50 -9.48 -27.08
CA GLY A 21 12.62 -8.33 -26.95
C GLY A 21 11.80 -8.20 -28.21
N ASN A 22 10.56 -8.72 -28.18
CA ASN A 22 9.60 -8.48 -29.23
C ASN A 22 9.37 -6.95 -29.26
N PRO A 23 9.50 -6.26 -30.41
CA PRO A 23 9.23 -4.82 -30.51
C PRO A 23 7.81 -4.45 -30.03
N GLU A 24 6.85 -5.38 -30.04
CA GLU A 24 5.54 -5.17 -29.41
C GLU A 24 5.61 -5.15 -27.87
N SER A 25 6.47 -5.95 -27.24
CA SER A 25 6.65 -5.95 -25.78
C SER A 25 7.32 -4.65 -25.30
N GLU A 26 8.26 -4.10 -26.07
CA GLU A 26 8.83 -2.77 -25.83
C GLU A 26 7.78 -1.67 -26.04
N ARG A 27 6.91 -1.80 -27.05
CA ARG A 27 5.78 -0.87 -27.28
C ARG A 27 4.71 -0.94 -26.19
N LEU A 28 4.39 -2.15 -25.71
CA LEU A 28 3.46 -2.36 -24.59
C LEU A 28 4.07 -1.83 -23.29
N GLN A 29 5.37 -2.04 -23.06
CA GLN A 29 6.09 -1.39 -21.96
C GLN A 29 6.10 0.13 -22.12
N HIS A 30 6.28 0.67 -23.33
CA HIS A 30 6.25 2.12 -23.61
C HIS A 30 4.83 2.72 -23.50
N ALA A 31 3.78 1.94 -23.74
CA ALA A 31 2.38 2.30 -23.55
C ALA A 31 1.99 2.25 -22.05
N LEU A 32 2.47 1.25 -21.31
CA LEU A 32 2.30 1.13 -19.85
C LEU A 32 3.14 2.16 -19.08
N LYS A 33 4.27 2.58 -19.64
CA LYS A 33 5.14 3.66 -19.13
C LYS A 33 4.62 5.06 -19.45
N ARG A 34 3.40 5.19 -19.96
CA ARG A 34 2.60 6.43 -19.86
C ARG A 34 1.96 6.61 -18.48
N ARG A 35 2.52 6.00 -17.43
CA ARG A 35 2.54 6.65 -16.13
C ARG A 35 3.39 7.92 -16.30
N PRO A 36 2.86 9.13 -16.15
CA PRO A 36 3.70 10.32 -16.05
C PRO A 36 4.61 10.15 -14.82
N ALA A 37 5.82 9.63 -15.06
CA ALA A 37 6.80 9.25 -14.06
C ALA A 37 7.49 10.46 -13.41
N ASP A 38 7.14 11.68 -13.85
CA ASP A 38 7.75 12.93 -13.41
C ASP A 38 6.87 13.75 -12.47
N LEU A 39 5.70 13.23 -12.06
CA LEU A 39 4.87 13.90 -11.07
C LEU A 39 5.42 13.60 -9.67
N PRO A 40 5.63 14.63 -8.83
CA PRO A 40 5.97 14.41 -7.43
C PRO A 40 4.92 13.49 -6.78
N PRO A 41 5.31 12.54 -5.91
CA PRO A 41 4.38 11.68 -5.18
C PRO A 41 3.27 12.48 -4.47
N THR A 42 3.59 13.70 -4.04
CA THR A 42 2.67 14.67 -3.45
C THR A 42 1.55 15.11 -4.41
N VAL A 43 1.84 15.27 -5.70
CA VAL A 43 0.84 15.68 -6.70
C VAL A 43 -0.09 14.53 -7.02
N THR A 44 0.42 13.30 -7.13
CA THR A 44 -0.42 12.11 -7.28
C THR A 44 -1.34 11.91 -6.07
N LEU A 45 -0.81 12.11 -4.86
CA LEU A 45 -1.60 12.08 -3.63
C LEU A 45 -2.69 13.16 -3.64
N ALA A 46 -2.32 14.42 -3.90
CA ALA A 46 -3.26 15.53 -3.94
C ALA A 46 -4.36 15.30 -5.00
N ALA A 47 -4.00 14.83 -6.19
CA ALA A 47 -4.95 14.49 -7.23
C ALA A 47 -5.91 13.37 -6.78
N SER A 48 -5.39 12.32 -6.12
CA SER A 48 -6.24 11.23 -5.60
C SER A 48 -7.19 11.71 -4.50
N MET A 49 -6.75 12.63 -3.64
CA MET A 49 -7.60 13.25 -2.60
C MET A 49 -8.71 14.10 -3.23
N VAL A 50 -8.40 14.88 -4.27
CA VAL A 50 -9.39 15.70 -4.99
C VAL A 50 -10.41 14.82 -5.71
N VAL A 51 -9.95 13.78 -6.41
CA VAL A 51 -10.85 12.83 -7.08
C VAL A 51 -11.73 12.11 -6.05
N GLY A 52 -11.15 11.63 -4.95
CA GLY A 52 -11.92 11.00 -3.87
C GLY A 52 -12.97 11.92 -3.27
N ALA A 53 -12.62 13.19 -3.02
CA ALA A 53 -13.54 14.20 -2.53
C ALA A 53 -14.67 14.49 -3.55
N ALA A 54 -14.33 14.61 -4.84
CA ALA A 54 -15.32 14.81 -5.90
C ALA A 54 -16.28 13.62 -6.04
N MET A 55 -15.78 12.39 -5.90
CA MET A 55 -16.63 11.19 -5.92
C MET A 55 -17.50 11.06 -4.67
N MET A 56 -17.06 11.57 -3.52
CA MET A 56 -17.87 11.65 -2.30
C MET A 56 -18.95 12.73 -2.35
N LEU A 57 -18.77 13.76 -3.19
CA LEU A 57 -19.69 14.89 -3.29
C LEU A 57 -21.16 14.51 -3.61
N PRO A 58 -21.47 13.65 -4.60
CA PRO A 58 -22.86 13.25 -4.85
C PRO A 58 -23.48 12.49 -3.67
N VAL A 59 -22.70 11.63 -3.00
CA VAL A 59 -23.17 10.91 -1.80
C VAL A 59 -23.47 11.89 -0.67
N ALA A 60 -22.60 12.89 -0.48
CA ALA A 60 -22.80 13.94 0.50
C ALA A 60 -24.08 14.76 0.21
N ILE A 61 -24.31 15.15 -1.05
CA ILE A 61 -25.53 15.90 -1.46
C ILE A 61 -26.80 15.09 -1.19
N LEU A 62 -26.78 13.78 -1.45
CA LEU A 62 -27.94 12.90 -1.21
C LEU A 62 -28.20 12.66 0.28
N THR A 63 -27.18 12.73 1.14
CA THR A 63 -27.30 12.44 2.59
C THR A 63 -27.46 13.69 3.45
N LEU A 64 -27.02 14.86 2.97
CA LEU A 64 -27.15 16.16 3.62
C LEU A 64 -28.57 16.48 4.16
N PRO A 65 -29.68 16.21 3.43
CA PRO A 65 -31.03 16.51 3.91
C PRO A 65 -31.44 15.71 5.15
N THR A 66 -30.84 14.53 5.33
CA THR A 66 -31.09 13.63 6.46
C THR A 66 -29.99 13.69 7.52
N ALA A 67 -28.91 14.45 7.26
CA ALA A 67 -27.75 14.47 8.13
C ALA A 67 -27.94 15.52 9.24
N HIS A 68 -27.89 15.06 10.48
CA HIS A 68 -27.87 15.93 11.65
C HIS A 68 -26.45 16.52 11.83
N LEU A 69 -26.10 17.53 11.04
CA LEU A 69 -24.81 18.23 11.18
C LEU A 69 -24.84 19.11 12.43
N VAL A 70 -24.27 18.59 13.52
CA VAL A 70 -24.00 19.38 14.72
C VAL A 70 -22.58 19.94 14.61
N ALA A 71 -22.46 21.17 14.12
CA ALA A 71 -21.19 21.91 14.12
C ALA A 71 -20.84 22.36 15.54
N SER A 72 -20.41 21.41 16.38
CA SER A 72 -19.89 21.69 17.72
C SER A 72 -18.38 21.89 17.68
N PRO A 73 -17.80 22.68 18.60
CA PRO A 73 -16.34 22.81 18.72
C PRO A 73 -15.61 21.47 18.85
N GLY A 74 -16.25 20.48 19.50
CA GLY A 74 -15.70 19.11 19.61
C GLY A 74 -15.61 18.40 18.25
N VAL A 75 -16.64 18.53 17.41
CA VAL A 75 -16.65 17.96 16.05
C VAL A 75 -15.62 18.63 15.17
N LEU A 76 -15.49 19.97 15.24
CA LEU A 76 -14.44 20.69 14.51
C LEU A 76 -13.04 20.27 14.96
N GLY A 77 -12.83 20.08 16.26
CA GLY A 77 -11.56 19.59 16.81
C GLY A 77 -11.21 18.18 16.31
N ALA A 78 -12.18 17.26 16.31
CA ALA A 78 -12.00 15.92 15.80
C ALA A 78 -11.71 15.90 14.28
N LEU A 79 -12.39 16.74 13.50
CA LEU A 79 -12.13 16.90 12.07
C LEU A 79 -10.71 17.45 11.82
N ALA A 80 -10.31 18.49 12.54
CA ALA A 80 -8.96 19.05 12.43
C ALA A 80 -7.89 18.00 12.76
N TYR A 81 -8.11 17.20 13.81
CA TYR A 81 -7.23 16.09 14.18
C TYR A 81 -7.08 15.07 13.03
N ILE A 82 -8.19 14.61 12.44
CA ILE A 82 -8.17 13.61 11.36
C ILE A 82 -7.53 14.16 10.07
N VAL A 83 -7.77 15.43 9.75
CA VAL A 83 -7.16 16.06 8.57
C VAL A 83 -5.65 16.24 8.74
N ILE A 84 -5.19 16.63 9.92
CA ILE A 84 -3.77 16.95 10.14
C ILE A 84 -2.95 15.67 10.33
N PHE A 85 -3.35 14.78 11.23
CA PHE A 85 -2.53 13.66 11.66
C PHE A 85 -2.59 12.45 10.71
N PRO A 86 -3.70 11.68 10.63
CA PRO A 86 -3.75 10.48 9.80
C PRO A 86 -3.82 10.77 8.30
N SER A 87 -4.07 12.03 7.91
CA SER A 87 -4.08 12.41 6.49
C SER A 87 -2.76 13.10 6.13
N VAL A 88 -2.60 14.40 6.38
CA VAL A 88 -1.43 15.15 5.88
C VAL A 88 -0.11 14.59 6.41
N LEU A 89 0.01 14.44 7.74
CA LEU A 89 1.26 14.02 8.37
C LEU A 89 1.61 12.56 8.03
N ALA A 90 0.65 11.64 8.16
CA ALA A 90 0.89 10.23 7.86
C ALA A 90 1.27 9.99 6.40
N PHE A 91 0.59 10.63 5.44
CA PHE A 91 0.97 10.50 4.02
C PHE A 91 2.33 11.12 3.72
N TRP A 92 2.68 12.23 4.36
CA TRP A 92 4.00 12.83 4.20
C TRP A 92 5.11 11.93 4.75
N LEU A 93 4.95 11.37 5.96
CA LEU A 93 5.89 10.41 6.53
C LEU A 93 5.97 9.13 5.70
N TRP A 94 4.85 8.66 5.16
CA TRP A 94 4.81 7.50 4.28
C TRP A 94 5.63 7.76 3.01
N GLY A 95 5.38 8.89 2.33
CA GLY A 95 6.14 9.30 1.15
C GLY A 95 7.64 9.42 1.43
N TYR A 96 8.00 10.01 2.57
CA TYR A 96 9.39 10.10 3.02
C TYR A 96 10.02 8.73 3.32
N GLY A 97 9.28 7.84 3.98
CA GLY A 97 9.71 6.47 4.27
C GLY A 97 9.92 5.66 2.99
N VAL A 98 8.99 5.72 2.05
CA VAL A 98 9.09 5.09 0.73
C VAL A 98 10.30 5.63 -0.04
N ALA A 99 10.54 6.94 -0.01
CA ALA A 99 11.68 7.56 -0.68
C ALA A 99 13.04 7.09 -0.13
N ARG A 100 13.11 6.73 1.16
CA ARG A 100 14.35 6.27 1.82
C ARG A 100 14.55 4.76 1.82
N LEU A 101 13.48 3.99 2.01
CA LEU A 101 13.53 2.53 2.17
C LEU A 101 13.22 1.77 0.87
N GLY A 102 12.65 2.46 -0.11
CA GLY A 102 12.12 1.87 -1.34
C GLY A 102 10.69 1.32 -1.16
N PRO A 103 9.89 1.26 -2.25
CA PRO A 103 8.48 0.84 -2.19
C PRO A 103 8.29 -0.60 -1.69
N GLU A 104 9.22 -1.50 -2.02
CA GLU A 104 9.16 -2.92 -1.66
C GLU A 104 9.23 -3.11 -0.13
N ARG A 105 10.25 -2.53 0.51
CA ARG A 105 10.43 -2.62 1.97
C ARG A 105 9.37 -1.81 2.70
N ALA A 106 9.02 -0.62 2.22
CA ALA A 106 7.96 0.19 2.81
C ALA A 106 6.62 -0.55 2.80
N GLY A 107 6.27 -1.24 1.70
CA GLY A 107 5.03 -2.02 1.57
C GLY A 107 4.87 -3.09 2.65
N GLN A 108 5.96 -3.72 3.11
CA GLN A 108 5.90 -4.71 4.18
C GLN A 108 5.40 -4.13 5.52
N PHE A 109 5.65 -2.84 5.80
CA PHE A 109 5.18 -2.19 7.03
C PHE A 109 3.65 -2.03 7.08
N VAL A 110 2.95 -2.09 5.94
CA VAL A 110 1.47 -2.05 5.91
C VAL A 110 0.88 -3.26 6.63
N HIS A 111 1.57 -4.40 6.67
CA HIS A 111 1.13 -5.56 7.43
C HIS A 111 1.14 -5.35 8.95
N LEU A 112 1.80 -4.30 9.44
CA LEU A 112 1.83 -3.94 10.86
C LEU A 112 0.65 -3.05 11.28
N MET A 113 0.01 -2.32 10.35
CA MET A 113 -1.21 -1.54 10.62
C MET A 113 -2.28 -2.30 11.43
N PRO A 114 -2.65 -3.54 11.07
CA PRO A 114 -3.70 -4.26 11.79
C PRO A 114 -3.31 -4.69 13.21
N VAL A 115 -2.02 -4.64 13.56
CA VAL A 115 -1.55 -4.93 14.93
C VAL A 115 -1.51 -3.63 15.73
N PHE A 116 -0.85 -2.60 15.22
CA PHE A 116 -0.65 -1.34 15.94
C PHE A 116 -1.93 -0.50 16.06
N GLY A 117 -2.81 -0.51 15.06
CA GLY A 117 -4.06 0.26 15.09
C GLY A 117 -4.94 -0.12 16.29
N PRO A 118 -5.35 -1.39 16.43
CA PRO A 118 -6.11 -1.86 17.59
C PRO A 118 -5.32 -1.75 18.91
N ALA A 119 -4.01 -2.03 18.90
CA ALA A 119 -3.19 -1.91 20.10
C ALA A 119 -3.19 -0.49 20.66
N LEU A 120 -3.04 0.51 19.78
CA LEU A 120 -3.05 1.91 20.17
C LEU A 120 -4.46 2.36 20.56
N ALA A 121 -5.51 1.87 19.88
CA ALA A 121 -6.89 2.14 20.25
C ALA A 121 -7.21 1.62 21.67
N MET A 122 -6.79 0.39 22.02
CA MET A 122 -6.94 -0.15 23.37
C MET A 122 -6.18 0.69 24.41
N ALA A 123 -4.94 1.07 24.10
CA ALA A 123 -4.08 1.78 25.06
C ALA A 123 -4.52 3.23 25.29
N ILE A 124 -4.95 3.95 24.25
CA ILE A 124 -5.31 5.37 24.33
C ILE A 124 -6.78 5.55 24.71
N LEU A 125 -7.69 4.78 24.09
CA LEU A 125 -9.13 4.97 24.25
C LEU A 125 -9.71 4.17 25.43
N GLY A 126 -8.98 3.14 25.89
CA GLY A 126 -9.42 2.28 26.99
C GLY A 126 -10.65 1.42 26.65
N GLU A 127 -11.04 1.33 25.38
CA GLU A 127 -12.20 0.55 24.95
C GLU A 127 -11.92 -0.95 25.03
N ARG A 128 -12.90 -1.70 25.53
CA ARG A 128 -12.88 -3.17 25.49
C ARG A 128 -13.05 -3.62 24.05
N VAL A 129 -12.08 -4.39 23.56
CA VAL A 129 -12.07 -4.98 22.22
C VAL A 129 -13.38 -5.71 21.98
N ALA A 130 -14.14 -5.26 20.99
CA ALA A 130 -15.34 -5.96 20.55
C ALA A 130 -14.97 -7.35 20.00
N ALA A 131 -15.85 -8.34 20.14
CA ALA A 131 -15.61 -9.68 19.57
C ALA A 131 -15.32 -9.62 18.06
N ALA A 132 -15.89 -8.65 17.34
CA ALA A 132 -15.61 -8.39 15.93
C ALA A 132 -14.14 -8.01 15.67
N GLN A 133 -13.50 -7.21 16.54
CA GLN A 133 -12.08 -6.86 16.41
C GLN A 133 -11.18 -8.07 16.69
N MET A 134 -11.57 -8.94 17.63
CA MET A 134 -10.86 -10.21 17.87
C MET A 134 -10.92 -11.15 16.66
N ILE A 135 -12.10 -11.29 16.05
CA ILE A 135 -12.26 -12.09 14.82
C ILE A 135 -11.41 -11.50 13.69
N GLY A 136 -11.45 -10.17 13.51
CA GLY A 136 -10.62 -9.48 12.53
C GLY A 136 -9.12 -9.72 12.74
N ALA A 137 -8.65 -9.64 13.98
CA ALA A 137 -7.26 -9.92 14.33
C ALA A 137 -6.86 -11.36 13.93
N VAL A 138 -7.69 -12.37 14.25
CA VAL A 138 -7.42 -13.77 13.88
C VAL A 138 -7.33 -13.94 12.37
N VAL A 139 -8.23 -13.34 11.60
CA VAL A 139 -8.22 -13.42 10.13
C VAL A 139 -6.95 -12.81 9.54
N ILE A 140 -6.51 -11.66 10.06
CA ILE A 140 -5.27 -11.01 9.64
C ILE A 140 -4.06 -11.90 9.92
N PHE A 141 -3.94 -12.44 11.14
CA PHE A 141 -2.84 -13.32 11.50
C PHE A 141 -2.83 -14.61 10.65
N ALA A 142 -4.01 -15.16 10.33
CA ALA A 142 -4.12 -16.31 9.44
C ALA A 142 -3.64 -15.98 8.02
N GLY A 143 -4.00 -14.82 7.48
CA GLY A 143 -3.52 -14.35 6.17
C GLY A 143 -2.01 -14.14 6.14
N ILE A 144 -1.44 -13.52 7.17
CA ILE A 144 0.02 -13.34 7.31
C ILE A 144 0.71 -14.71 7.38
N ALA A 145 0.20 -15.66 8.17
CA ALA A 145 0.76 -17.00 8.28
C ALA A 145 0.72 -17.77 6.95
N LEU A 146 -0.33 -17.58 6.14
CA LEU A 146 -0.45 -18.20 4.82
C LEU A 146 0.60 -17.64 3.85
N VAL A 147 0.78 -16.31 3.81
CA VAL A 147 1.79 -15.66 2.97
C VAL A 147 3.20 -16.09 3.37
N LEU A 148 3.50 -16.13 4.67
CA LEU A 148 4.80 -16.54 5.17
C LEU A 148 5.12 -18.01 4.86
N ARG A 149 4.11 -18.89 4.81
CA ARG A 149 4.29 -20.30 4.41
C ARG A 149 4.54 -20.47 2.91
N GLY A 150 3.96 -19.61 2.06
CA GLY A 150 4.16 -19.67 0.61
C GLY A 150 5.54 -19.21 0.12
N ASN A 151 6.23 -18.38 0.90
CA ASN A 151 7.57 -17.88 0.57
C ASN A 151 8.71 -18.84 0.99
N GLY A 152 8.38 -19.96 1.65
CA GLY A 152 9.34 -20.91 2.22
C GLY A 152 9.35 -22.30 1.57
N ALA A 153 8.73 -22.47 0.40
CA ALA A 153 8.70 -23.73 -0.36
C ALA A 153 9.35 -23.57 -1.73
#